data_AF-A0A7Y0N1K7-F1
#
_entry.id   AF-A0A7Y0N1K7-F1
#
_cell.length_a   1.000
_cell.length_b   1.000
_cell.length_c   1.000
_cell.angle_alpha   90.00
_cell.angle_beta   90.00
_cell.angle_gamma   90.00
#
_symmetry.space_group_name_H-M   'P 1'
#
loop_
_entity.id
_entity.type
_entity.pdbx_description
1 polymer ?
#
loop_
_entity_poly.entity_id
_entity_poly.type
_entity_poly.pdbx_seq_one_letter_code
_entity_poly.pdbx_strand_id
1 'polypeptide(L)'
;MKRVFLLATALVTGLTGCSSAPETTGALYLLPKAETKTSNQMSVAERPLLVIRPAQLASYLNDNSIVYRTSDTQIVQAKRHQWAQSISEQITQRVVAELRQKQSDYWPVEMNNLLDQSGESKLQLTLNKFNGSYQG
;
A
#
# COMPACT_ATOMS: atom_id res chain seq x y z
N MET A 1 -45.86 41.60 26.19
CA MET A 1 -44.58 41.95 25.52
C MET A 1 -43.41 41.04 25.93
N LYS A 2 -43.19 40.74 27.23
CA LYS A 2 -42.07 39.87 27.69
C LYS A 2 -42.11 38.41 27.17
N ARG A 3 -43.31 37.82 27.00
CA ARG A 3 -43.48 36.43 26.53
C ARG A 3 -43.13 36.24 25.05
N VAL A 4 -43.41 37.24 24.21
CA VAL A 4 -43.06 37.22 22.77
C VAL A 4 -41.56 37.38 22.59
N PHE A 5 -40.92 38.18 23.43
CA PHE A 5 -39.47 38.35 23.42
C PHE A 5 -38.72 37.06 23.77
N LEU A 6 -39.22 36.27 24.73
CA LEU A 6 -38.61 34.99 25.13
C LEU A 6 -38.74 33.88 24.08
N LEU A 7 -39.84 33.88 23.30
CA LEU A 7 -40.03 32.94 22.20
C LEU A 7 -39.14 33.25 20.99
N ALA A 8 -38.88 34.54 20.74
CA ALA A 8 -37.99 34.96 19.66
C ALA A 8 -36.51 34.62 19.95
N THR A 9 -36.05 34.73 21.20
CA THR A 9 -34.67 34.35 21.56
C THR A 9 -34.43 32.84 21.55
N ALA A 10 -35.44 32.03 21.88
CA ALA A 10 -35.32 30.57 21.85
C ALA A 10 -35.26 30.00 20.41
N LEU A 11 -35.85 30.69 19.43
CA LEU A 11 -35.84 30.25 18.04
C LEU A 11 -34.52 30.58 17.32
N VAL A 12 -33.83 31.65 17.73
CA VAL A 12 -32.54 32.07 17.14
C VAL A 12 -31.37 31.20 17.64
N THR A 13 -31.45 30.66 18.85
CA THR A 13 -30.39 29.77 19.40
C THR A 13 -30.50 28.32 18.94
N GLY A 14 -31.63 27.91 18.34
CA GLY A 14 -31.83 26.54 17.83
C GLY A 14 -31.18 26.23 16.48
N LEU A 15 -30.65 27.23 15.77
CA LEU A 15 -30.12 27.10 14.40
C LEU A 15 -28.59 26.96 14.34
N THR A 16 -27.87 27.06 15.45
CA THR A 16 -26.41 26.92 15.49
C THR A 16 -26.00 25.48 15.84
N GLY A 17 -26.55 24.50 15.12
CA GLY A 17 -26.11 23.11 15.17
C GLY A 17 -25.19 22.81 13.99
N CYS A 18 -23.97 23.35 13.98
CA CYS A 18 -22.98 22.97 12.97
C CYS A 18 -22.45 21.58 13.31
N SER A 19 -23.13 20.54 12.82
CA SER A 19 -22.63 19.17 12.91
C SER A 19 -21.47 19.03 11.92
N SER A 20 -20.29 19.52 12.31
CA SER A 20 -19.05 19.13 11.64
C SER A 20 -18.76 17.69 12.04
N ALA A 21 -19.33 16.74 11.29
CA ALA A 21 -18.76 15.40 11.25
C ALA A 21 -17.29 15.57 10.82
N PRO A 22 -16.31 14.94 11.49
CA PRO A 22 -14.93 15.01 11.05
C PRO A 22 -14.89 14.51 9.60
N GLU A 23 -14.51 15.39 8.68
CA GLU A 23 -14.19 15.02 7.32
C GLU A 23 -13.10 13.96 7.41
N THR A 24 -13.45 12.70 7.19
CA THR A 24 -12.54 11.55 7.28
C THR A 24 -11.49 11.68 6.18
N THR A 25 -10.46 12.49 6.39
CA THR A 25 -9.36 12.66 5.45
C THR A 25 -8.89 11.27 5.03
N GLY A 26 -8.80 11.00 3.72
CA GLY A 26 -8.49 9.66 3.23
C GLY A 26 -7.26 9.07 3.90
N ALA A 27 -7.30 7.77 4.20
CA ALA A 27 -6.21 7.07 4.84
C ALA A 27 -5.25 6.49 3.79
N LEU A 28 -3.95 6.69 4.05
CA LEU A 28 -2.87 6.11 3.27
C LEU A 28 -2.23 4.96 4.05
N TYR A 29 -1.93 3.87 3.34
CA TYR A 29 -1.42 2.63 3.92
C TYR A 29 -0.09 2.24 3.28
N LEU A 30 0.76 1.61 4.08
CA LEU A 30 1.98 0.95 3.64
C LEU A 30 1.96 -0.50 4.12
N LEU A 31 2.60 -1.39 3.37
CA LEU A 31 2.91 -2.73 3.84
C LEU A 31 3.83 -2.64 5.06
N PRO A 32 3.68 -3.53 6.04
CA PRO A 32 4.64 -3.65 7.12
C PRO A 32 6.04 -3.85 6.57
N LYS A 33 7.00 -3.08 7.11
CA LYS A 33 8.41 -3.25 6.78
C LYS A 33 8.84 -4.67 7.09
N ALA A 34 9.54 -5.31 6.16
CA ALA A 34 10.20 -6.57 6.45
C ALA A 34 11.33 -6.35 7.46
N GLU A 35 11.52 -7.30 8.38
CA GLU A 35 12.60 -7.25 9.36
C GLU A 35 13.94 -7.47 8.66
N THR A 36 14.77 -6.43 8.60
CA THR A 36 16.13 -6.55 8.10
C THR A 36 17.05 -7.03 9.21
N LYS A 37 17.54 -8.28 9.13
CA LYS A 37 18.68 -8.71 9.93
C LYS A 37 19.96 -8.16 9.29
N THR A 38 20.86 -7.59 10.08
CA THR A 38 22.16 -7.12 9.61
C THR A 38 22.94 -8.32 9.07
N SER A 39 23.08 -8.41 7.74
CA SER A 39 23.91 -9.44 7.11
C SER A 39 25.39 -9.04 7.24
N ASN A 40 26.26 -10.00 7.54
CA ASN A 40 27.71 -9.79 7.55
C ASN A 40 28.19 -9.35 6.16
N GLN A 41 28.57 -8.07 6.03
CA GLN A 41 28.90 -7.39 4.77
C GLN A 41 30.01 -8.10 3.98
N MET A 42 30.93 -8.76 4.66
CA MET A 42 32.07 -9.46 4.04
C MET A 42 31.63 -10.67 3.20
N SER A 43 30.49 -11.30 3.52
CA SER A 43 29.91 -12.42 2.75
C SER A 43 29.00 -11.99 1.60
N VAL A 44 28.73 -10.69 1.45
CA VAL A 44 27.81 -10.16 0.43
C VAL A 44 28.52 -9.94 -0.90
N ALA A 45 29.78 -9.51 -0.87
CA ALA A 45 30.56 -9.18 -2.07
C ALA A 45 30.84 -10.39 -2.98
N GLU A 46 30.75 -11.62 -2.46
CA GLU A 46 31.03 -12.86 -3.21
C GLU A 46 29.76 -13.49 -3.80
N ARG A 47 28.57 -12.97 -3.52
CA ARG A 47 27.31 -13.58 -3.96
C ARG A 47 26.92 -13.09 -5.35
N PRO A 48 26.49 -13.99 -6.26
CA PRO A 48 25.92 -13.58 -7.54
C PRO A 48 24.68 -12.70 -7.32
N LEU A 49 24.48 -11.71 -8.20
CA LEU A 49 23.32 -10.83 -8.11
C LEU A 49 22.06 -11.56 -8.55
N LEU A 50 20.95 -11.24 -7.87
CA LEU A 50 19.61 -11.60 -8.29
C LEU A 50 18.79 -10.32 -8.48
N VAL A 51 18.47 -10.01 -9.73
CA VAL A 51 17.71 -8.80 -10.07
C VAL A 51 16.22 -9.06 -9.87
N ILE A 52 15.62 -8.36 -8.92
CA ILE A 52 14.19 -8.40 -8.66
C ILE A 52 13.51 -7.36 -9.55
N ARG A 53 12.70 -7.83 -10.49
CA ARG A 53 11.89 -6.98 -11.37
C ARG A 53 10.68 -6.42 -10.61
N PRO A 54 10.17 -5.23 -11.00
CA PRO A 54 8.92 -4.72 -10.46
C PRO A 54 7.81 -5.77 -10.54
N ALA A 55 7.10 -5.99 -9.45
CA ALA A 55 6.02 -6.97 -9.41
C ALA A 55 4.93 -6.61 -10.43
N GLN A 56 4.57 -7.56 -11.30
CA GLN A 56 3.47 -7.38 -12.24
C GLN A 56 2.16 -7.69 -11.54
N LEU A 57 1.19 -6.80 -11.68
CA LEU A 57 -0.12 -6.92 -11.03
C LEU A 57 -1.22 -6.96 -12.10
N ALA A 58 -2.34 -7.59 -11.74
CA ALA A 58 -3.56 -7.46 -12.53
C ALA A 58 -3.94 -5.96 -12.66
N SER A 59 -4.49 -5.57 -13.81
CA SER A 59 -4.73 -4.16 -14.15
C SER A 59 -5.57 -3.41 -13.12
N TYR A 60 -6.51 -4.09 -12.47
CA TYR A 60 -7.38 -3.50 -11.44
C TYR A 60 -6.65 -3.17 -10.12
N LEU A 61 -5.40 -3.61 -9.97
CA LEU A 61 -4.51 -3.34 -8.83
C LEU A 61 -3.42 -2.30 -9.14
N ASN A 62 -3.38 -1.76 -10.37
CA ASN A 62 -2.28 -0.89 -10.83
C ASN A 62 -2.38 0.54 -10.33
N ASP A 63 -3.51 0.96 -9.74
CA ASP A 63 -3.62 2.23 -9.06
C ASP A 63 -3.37 2.09 -7.55
N ASN A 64 -3.29 3.24 -6.87
CA ASN A 64 -3.05 3.25 -5.43
C ASN A 64 -4.29 2.90 -4.61
N SER A 65 -5.41 2.46 -5.17
CA SER A 65 -6.59 2.14 -4.37
C SER A 65 -6.42 0.79 -3.68
N ILE A 66 -6.87 0.70 -2.42
CA ILE A 66 -7.09 -0.62 -1.82
C ILE A 66 -8.31 -1.23 -2.49
N VAL A 67 -8.15 -2.45 -2.99
CA VAL A 67 -9.22 -3.19 -3.67
C VAL A 67 -9.87 -4.15 -2.68
N TYR A 68 -11.20 -4.21 -2.73
CA TYR A 68 -12.00 -5.17 -1.99
C TYR A 68 -12.95 -5.90 -2.93
N ARG A 69 -12.99 -7.23 -2.83
CA ARG A 69 -13.92 -8.06 -3.60
C ARG A 69 -15.22 -8.24 -2.82
N THR A 70 -16.33 -7.69 -3.32
CA THR A 70 -17.64 -7.69 -2.64
C THR A 70 -18.51 -8.90 -2.99
N SER A 71 -18.20 -9.60 -4.08
CA SER A 71 -18.84 -10.86 -4.49
C SER A 71 -17.89 -11.69 -5.36
N ASP A 72 -18.32 -12.81 -5.93
CA ASP A 72 -17.45 -13.59 -6.81
C ASP A 72 -16.99 -12.85 -8.07
N THR A 73 -17.78 -11.88 -8.54
CA THR A 73 -17.57 -11.18 -9.81
C THR A 73 -17.42 -9.68 -9.66
N GLN A 74 -17.57 -9.13 -8.45
CA GLN A 74 -17.53 -7.70 -8.21
C GLN A 74 -16.35 -7.29 -7.32
N ILE A 75 -15.62 -6.28 -7.77
CA ILE A 75 -14.57 -5.60 -7.00
C ILE A 75 -14.90 -4.12 -6.86
N VAL A 76 -14.41 -3.52 -5.78
CA VAL A 76 -14.49 -2.09 -5.50
C VAL A 76 -13.09 -1.57 -5.22
N GLN A 77 -12.72 -0.48 -5.88
CA GLN A 77 -11.51 0.29 -5.60
C GLN A 77 -11.87 1.42 -4.61
N ALA A 78 -11.24 1.41 -3.44
CA ALA A 78 -11.56 2.35 -2.38
C ALA A 78 -11.02 3.76 -2.68
N LYS A 79 -11.90 4.77 -2.61
CA LYS A 79 -11.53 6.17 -2.86
C LYS A 79 -10.84 6.87 -1.67
N ARG A 80 -11.10 6.39 -0.44
CA ARG A 80 -10.59 6.99 0.82
C ARG A 80 -9.62 6.07 1.56
N HIS A 81 -9.26 4.93 0.97
CA HIS A 81 -8.28 3.99 1.52
C HIS A 81 -7.33 3.62 0.39
N GLN A 82 -6.14 4.20 0.42
CA GLN A 82 -5.18 4.10 -0.66
C GLN A 82 -3.83 3.62 -0.14
N TRP A 83 -3.07 2.94 -0.97
CA TRP A 83 -1.66 2.75 -0.77
C TRP A 83 -0.92 4.09 -0.89
N ALA A 84 0.03 4.33 0.01
CA ALA A 84 0.84 5.55 0.00
C ALA A 84 1.88 5.56 -1.16
N GLN A 85 2.28 4.39 -1.64
CA GLN A 85 3.07 4.20 -2.86
C GLN A 85 2.48 3.05 -3.67
N SER A 86 2.87 2.90 -4.94
CA SER A 86 2.35 1.80 -5.76
C SER A 86 2.58 0.44 -5.09
N ILE A 87 1.57 -0.41 -5.10
CA ILE A 87 1.68 -1.70 -4.41
C ILE A 87 2.74 -2.61 -5.07
N SER A 88 2.97 -2.46 -6.37
CA SER A 88 4.06 -3.13 -7.10
C SER A 88 5.42 -2.83 -6.48
N GLU A 89 5.69 -1.55 -6.19
CA GLU A 89 6.94 -1.12 -5.58
C GLU A 89 7.08 -1.65 -4.15
N GLN A 90 6.02 -1.59 -3.33
CA GLN A 90 6.06 -2.10 -1.96
C GLN A 90 6.36 -3.59 -1.91
N ILE A 91 5.74 -4.36 -2.80
CA ILE A 91 5.98 -5.81 -2.92
C ILE A 91 7.42 -6.07 -3.35
N THR A 92 7.93 -5.32 -4.33
CA THR A 92 9.30 -5.46 -4.85
C THR A 92 10.33 -5.22 -3.74
N GLN A 93 10.20 -4.11 -3.01
CA GLN A 93 11.06 -3.77 -1.87
C GLN A 93 10.98 -4.83 -0.76
N ARG A 94 9.77 -5.29 -0.45
CA ARG A 94 9.56 -6.33 0.57
C ARG A 94 10.20 -7.65 0.18
N VAL A 95 10.08 -8.06 -1.08
CA VAL A 95 10.70 -9.30 -1.60
C VAL A 95 12.23 -9.21 -1.52
N VAL A 96 12.84 -8.08 -1.89
CA VAL A 96 14.28 -7.88 -1.74
C VAL A 96 14.71 -8.07 -0.28
N ALA A 97 14.00 -7.44 0.66
CA ALA A 97 14.32 -7.55 2.08
C ALA A 97 14.14 -8.99 2.63
N GLU A 98 13.04 -9.65 2.28
CA GLU A 98 12.74 -11.02 2.68
C GLU A 98 13.77 -12.02 2.11
N LEU A 99 14.17 -11.87 0.85
CA LEU A 99 15.19 -12.72 0.23
C LEU A 99 16.56 -12.54 0.88
N ARG A 100 16.93 -11.31 1.27
CA ARG A 100 18.17 -11.09 2.04
C ARG A 100 18.16 -11.81 3.40
N GLN A 101 16.98 -12.04 3.96
CA GLN A 101 16.81 -12.68 5.27
C GLN A 101 16.71 -14.21 5.17
N LYS A 102 16.05 -14.73 4.14
CA LYS A 102 15.63 -16.14 4.06
C LYS A 102 16.55 -17.04 3.24
N GLN A 103 17.50 -16.48 2.49
CA GLN A 103 18.51 -17.25 1.77
C GLN A 103 19.89 -16.60 1.88
N SER A 104 20.93 -17.36 1.51
CA SER A 104 22.32 -16.89 1.44
C SER A 104 22.97 -16.98 0.04
N ASP A 105 22.33 -17.63 -0.93
CA ASP A 105 22.95 -17.99 -2.22
C ASP A 105 23.10 -16.80 -3.18
N TYR A 106 22.20 -15.81 -3.08
CA TYR A 106 22.17 -14.66 -3.99
C TYR A 106 22.13 -13.34 -3.22
N TRP A 107 22.64 -12.29 -3.84
CA TRP A 107 22.42 -10.92 -3.38
C TRP A 107 21.28 -10.27 -4.18
N PRO A 108 20.05 -10.18 -3.62
CA PRO A 108 18.94 -9.58 -4.34
C PRO A 108 19.06 -8.05 -4.36
N VAL A 109 18.84 -7.50 -5.55
CA VAL A 109 18.82 -6.05 -5.82
C VAL A 109 17.59 -5.71 -6.67
N GLU A 110 17.06 -4.51 -6.51
CA GLU A 110 16.01 -4.03 -7.42
C GLU A 110 16.60 -3.80 -8.82
N MET A 111 15.78 -4.00 -9.84
CA MET A 111 16.12 -3.67 -11.22
C MET A 111 16.48 -2.19 -11.33
N ASN A 112 17.64 -1.92 -11.94
CA ASN A 112 18.10 -0.57 -12.23
C ASN A 112 18.44 -0.48 -13.71
N ASN A 113 17.62 0.27 -14.45
CA ASN A 113 17.75 0.41 -15.90
C ASN A 113 19.02 1.19 -16.33
N LEU A 114 19.73 1.83 -15.41
CA LEU A 114 20.99 2.53 -15.68
C LEU A 114 22.21 1.60 -15.62
N LEU A 115 22.06 0.39 -15.09
CA LEU A 115 23.13 -0.60 -14.97
C LEU A 115 22.96 -1.69 -16.02
N ASP A 116 24.05 -2.18 -16.59
CA ASP A 116 23.99 -3.40 -17.40
C ASP A 116 23.76 -4.60 -16.49
N GLN A 117 22.51 -5.06 -16.48
CA GLN A 117 22.04 -6.21 -15.72
C GLN A 117 21.60 -7.34 -16.67
N SER A 118 22.08 -7.34 -17.91
CA SER A 118 21.65 -8.30 -18.94
C SER A 118 22.03 -9.75 -18.60
N GLY A 119 23.25 -9.96 -18.08
CA GLY A 119 23.80 -11.27 -17.71
C GLY A 119 23.40 -11.81 -16.32
N GLU A 120 22.74 -11.00 -15.50
CA GLU A 120 22.36 -11.41 -14.14
C GLU A 120 21.09 -12.26 -14.11
N SER A 121 20.98 -13.11 -13.09
CA SER A 121 19.75 -13.86 -12.81
C SER A 121 18.60 -12.90 -12.46
N LYS A 122 17.38 -13.19 -12.93
CA LYS A 122 16.22 -12.30 -12.76
C LYS A 122 15.04 -13.03 -12.15
N LEU A 123 14.38 -12.39 -11.18
CA LEU A 123 13.12 -12.86 -10.61
C LEU A 123 12.01 -11.87 -10.99
N GLN A 124 10.96 -12.39 -11.65
CA GLN A 124 9.73 -11.66 -11.94
C GLN A 124 8.59 -12.26 -11.11
N LEU A 125 7.93 -11.43 -10.31
CA LEU A 125 6.70 -11.81 -9.62
C LEU A 125 5.49 -11.34 -10.42
N THR A 126 4.45 -12.18 -10.51
CA THR A 126 3.15 -11.82 -11.08
C THR A 126 2.07 -12.16 -10.06
N LEU A 127 1.28 -11.16 -9.66
CA LEU A 127 0.19 -11.32 -8.70
C LEU A 127 -1.13 -10.99 -9.35
N ASN A 128 -1.98 -12.01 -9.44
CA ASN A 128 -3.34 -11.87 -9.97
C ASN A 128 -4.32 -11.32 -8.94
N LYS A 129 -3.99 -11.40 -7.64
CA LYS A 129 -4.82 -10.95 -6.53
C LYS A 129 -3.96 -10.34 -5.44
N PHE A 130 -4.37 -9.18 -4.95
CA PHE A 130 -3.79 -8.50 -3.79
C PHE A 130 -4.87 -7.62 -3.15
N ASN A 131 -5.97 -8.25 -2.74
CA ASN A 131 -7.19 -7.59 -2.31
C ASN A 131 -7.88 -8.39 -1.20
N GLY A 132 -8.59 -7.69 -0.33
CA GLY A 132 -9.51 -8.34 0.60
C GLY A 132 -10.70 -8.98 -0.13
N SER A 133 -11.41 -9.88 0.54
CA SER A 133 -12.60 -10.54 0.00
C SER A 133 -13.74 -10.55 1.01
N TYR A 134 -14.97 -10.64 0.50
CA TYR A 134 -16.20 -10.86 1.28
C TYR A 134 -16.22 -12.18 2.07
N GLN A 135 -15.19 -13.02 1.93
CA GLN A 135 -15.06 -14.33 2.58
C GLN A 135 -14.23 -14.27 3.88
N GLY A 136 -13.77 -13.08 4.28
CA GLY A 136 -12.71 -12.92 5.29
C GLY A 136 -11.33 -13.18 4.70
#